data_AF-A0A0V0GT96-F1
#
_entry.id   AF-A0A0V0GT96-F1
#
_cell.length_a   1.000
_cell.length_b   1.000
_cell.length_c   1.000
_cell.angle_alpha   90.00
_cell.angle_beta   90.00
_cell.angle_gamma   90.00
#
_symmetry.space_group_name_H-M   'P 1'
#
loop_
_entity.id
_entity.type
_entity.pdbx_description
1 polymer ?
#
loop_
_entity_poly.entity_id
_entity_poly.type
_entity_poly.pdbx_seq_one_letter_code
_entity_poly.pdbx_strand_id
1 'polypeptide(L)'
;MFSTFGGALLATIGLVYIQENMSWGLGYGIPTVGLIFSLIIFYIGTPTYRHKVRKSQHPAKDLLRVPIVAFANRKIELPNDPSQLHELDMQYYFTTGKRQVHHTPVFRFLDKAAMKQDNDIGSRLPCTVTQVEGAKLITGM
;
A
#
# COMPACT_ATOMS: atom_id res chain seq x y z
N MET A 1 22.67 -11.91 8.84
CA MET A 1 23.25 -12.22 7.52
C MET A 1 23.78 -13.65 7.47
N PHE A 2 24.71 -14.04 8.35
CA PHE A 2 25.23 -15.42 8.39
C PHE A 2 24.16 -16.52 8.56
N SER A 3 23.17 -16.31 9.44
CA SER A 3 22.07 -17.27 9.64
C SER A 3 21.20 -17.48 8.40
N THR A 4 20.93 -16.43 7.64
CA THR A 4 20.11 -16.48 6.42
C THR A 4 20.81 -17.26 5.31
N PHE A 5 22.12 -17.03 5.10
CA PHE A 5 22.89 -17.76 4.10
C PHE A 5 23.05 -19.24 4.48
N GLY A 6 23.30 -19.54 5.77
CA GLY A 6 23.37 -20.93 6.24
C GLY A 6 22.06 -21.68 6.05
N GLY A 7 20.92 -21.08 6.40
CA GLY A 7 19.60 -21.68 6.16
C GLY A 7 19.30 -21.90 4.68
N ALA A 8 19.65 -20.94 3.82
CA ALA A 8 19.48 -21.06 2.38
C ALA A 8 20.32 -22.21 1.79
N LEU A 9 21.59 -22.34 2.18
CA LEU A 9 22.46 -23.44 1.74
C LEU A 9 21.95 -24.82 2.18
N LEU A 10 21.47 -24.94 3.42
CA LEU A 10 20.87 -26.17 3.92
C LEU A 10 19.60 -26.54 3.16
N ALA A 11 18.78 -25.55 2.79
CA ALA A 11 17.59 -25.79 1.99
C ALA A 11 17.94 -26.22 0.54
N THR A 12 18.91 -25.57 -0.10
CA THR A 12 19.25 -25.89 -1.50
C THR A 12 20.02 -27.19 -1.65
N ILE A 13 20.84 -27.59 -0.67
CA ILE A 13 21.62 -28.83 -0.74
C ILE A 13 20.89 -29.97 -0.05
N GLY A 14 20.45 -29.77 1.20
CA GLY A 14 19.87 -30.82 2.03
C GLY A 14 18.44 -31.18 1.64
N LEU A 15 17.55 -30.19 1.54
CA LEU A 15 16.14 -30.46 1.20
C LEU A 15 15.98 -30.99 -0.23
N VAL A 16 16.74 -30.46 -1.19
CA VAL A 16 16.75 -30.97 -2.58
C VAL A 16 17.28 -32.41 -2.61
N TYR A 17 18.33 -32.73 -1.86
CA TYR A 17 18.81 -34.11 -1.77
C TYR A 17 17.73 -35.07 -1.26
N ILE A 18 16.96 -34.68 -0.24
CA ILE A 18 15.86 -35.48 0.32
C ILE A 18 14.72 -35.64 -0.70
N GLN A 19 14.39 -34.58 -1.44
CA GLN A 19 13.37 -34.61 -2.49
C GLN A 19 13.72 -35.61 -3.60
N GLU A 20 14.97 -35.57 -4.08
CA GLU A 20 15.41 -36.38 -5.21
C GLU A 20 15.76 -37.84 -4.83
N ASN A 21 16.29 -38.09 -3.63
CA ASN A 21 16.81 -39.42 -3.26
C ASN A 21 15.91 -40.25 -2.34
N MET A 22 15.06 -39.60 -1.52
CA MET A 22 14.23 -40.31 -0.53
C MET A 22 12.77 -40.34 -0.96
N SER A 23 12.12 -39.18 -0.99
CA SER A 23 10.78 -39.01 -1.53
C SER A 23 10.38 -37.54 -1.59
N TRP A 24 9.51 -37.22 -2.54
CA TRP A 24 8.85 -35.92 -2.64
C TRP A 24 7.98 -35.62 -1.42
N GLY A 25 7.32 -36.64 -0.85
CA GLY A 25 6.48 -36.49 0.34
C GLY A 25 7.24 -35.99 1.56
N LEU A 26 8.41 -36.56 1.85
CA LEU A 26 9.28 -36.10 2.94
C LEU A 26 9.86 -34.71 2.65
N GLY A 27 10.23 -34.48 1.39
CA GLY A 27 10.76 -33.20 0.93
C GLY A 27 9.81 -32.02 1.12
N TYR A 28 8.49 -32.22 0.99
CA TYR A 28 7.49 -31.19 1.29
C TYR A 28 7.01 -31.23 2.74
N GLY A 29 6.94 -32.41 3.35
CA GLY A 29 6.49 -32.57 4.74
C GLY A 29 7.35 -31.81 5.74
N ILE A 30 8.68 -31.86 5.59
CA ILE A 30 9.61 -31.19 6.51
C ILE A 30 9.38 -29.67 6.55
N PRO A 31 9.36 -28.93 5.42
CA PRO A 31 9.00 -27.51 5.42
C PRO A 31 7.60 -27.23 5.96
N THR A 32 6.60 -28.06 5.63
CA THR A 32 5.23 -27.86 6.10
C THR A 32 5.13 -27.94 7.62
N VAL A 33 5.74 -28.96 8.24
CA VAL A 33 5.78 -29.09 9.71
C VAL A 33 6.53 -27.92 10.35
N GLY A 34 7.65 -27.49 9.75
CA GLY A 34 8.39 -26.32 10.19
C GLY A 34 7.54 -25.03 10.17
N LEU A 35 6.75 -24.82 9.11
CA LEU A 35 5.84 -23.69 9.00
C LEU A 35 4.71 -23.75 10.04
N ILE A 36 4.11 -24.92 10.27
CA ILE A 36 3.07 -25.10 11.29
C ILE A 36 3.64 -24.77 12.67
N PHE A 37 4.83 -25.28 13.00
CA PHE A 37 5.48 -25.00 14.27
C PHE A 37 5.79 -23.52 14.46
N SER A 38 6.32 -22.86 13.43
CA SER A 38 6.56 -21.41 13.42
C SER A 38 5.26 -20.62 13.66
N LEU A 39 4.17 -21.04 13.02
CA LEU A 39 2.87 -20.42 13.17
C LEU A 39 2.31 -20.55 14.60
N ILE A 40 2.45 -21.71 15.23
CA ILE A 40 2.06 -21.93 16.63
C ILE A 40 2.82 -20.98 17.56
N ILE A 41 4.15 -20.88 17.40
CA ILE A 41 4.98 -19.95 18.18
C ILE A 41 4.52 -18.50 17.95
N PHE A 42 4.24 -18.13 16.70
CA PHE A 42 3.75 -16.80 16.36
C PHE A 42 2.41 -16.48 17.04
N TYR A 43 1.46 -17.41 17.05
CA TYR A 43 0.17 -17.23 17.73
C TYR A 43 0.32 -17.09 19.23
N ILE A 44 1.16 -17.92 19.86
CA ILE A 44 1.45 -17.81 21.30
C ILE A 44 2.11 -16.48 21.64
N GLY A 45 2.99 -15.98 20.77
CA GLY A 45 3.67 -14.70 20.94
C GLY A 45 2.80 -13.48 20.61
N THR A 46 1.71 -13.64 19.86
CA THR A 46 0.81 -12.56 19.40
C THR A 46 0.40 -11.57 20.51
N PRO A 47 -0.02 -11.97 21.73
CA PRO A 47 -0.38 -11.03 22.79
C PRO A 47 0.79 -10.14 23.27
N THR A 48 2.04 -10.58 23.07
CA THR A 48 3.24 -9.81 23.43
C THR A 48 3.62 -8.79 22.35
N TYR A 49 3.08 -8.91 21.13
CA TYR A 49 3.38 -7.97 20.05
C TYR A 49 2.68 -6.63 20.28
N ARG A 50 3.46 -5.54 20.23
CA ARG A 50 2.90 -4.18 20.21
C ARG A 50 2.30 -3.88 18.84
N HIS A 51 0.97 -3.98 18.73
CA HIS A 51 0.26 -3.60 17.53
C HIS A 51 0.36 -2.09 17.28
N LYS A 52 0.94 -1.68 16.15
CA LYS A 52 0.87 -0.28 15.70
C LYS A 52 -0.52 -0.02 15.13
N VAL A 53 -1.23 0.97 15.69
CA VAL A 53 -2.49 1.44 15.12
C VAL A 53 -2.21 1.95 13.70
N ARG A 54 -2.76 1.26 12.69
CA ARG A 54 -2.59 1.63 11.28
C ARG A 54 -3.49 2.84 10.99
N LYS A 55 -3.03 4.04 11.35
CA LYS A 55 -3.71 5.31 11.04
C LYS A 55 -3.63 5.67 9.55
N SER A 56 -2.75 5.03 8.79
CA SER A 56 -2.66 5.22 7.35
C SER A 56 -3.67 4.36 6.60
N GLN A 57 -4.56 5.02 5.86
CA GLN A 57 -5.24 4.37 4.73
C GLN A 57 -4.16 3.78 3.80
N HIS A 58 -4.40 2.56 3.35
CA HIS A 58 -3.44 1.80 2.55
C HIS A 58 -3.05 2.59 1.28
N PRO A 59 -1.77 2.87 1.01
CA PRO A 59 -1.36 3.72 -0.10
C PRO A 59 -1.83 3.18 -1.47
N ALA A 60 -1.95 1.85 -1.61
CA ALA A 60 -2.51 1.28 -2.84
C ALA A 60 -4.01 1.60 -3.07
N LYS A 61 -4.79 1.87 -2.01
CA LYS A 61 -6.18 2.32 -2.18
C LYS A 61 -6.21 3.71 -2.79
N ASP A 62 -5.31 4.60 -2.34
CA ASP A 62 -5.20 5.95 -2.89
C ASP A 62 -4.72 5.90 -4.35
N LEU A 63 -3.75 5.02 -4.66
CA LEU A 63 -3.25 4.82 -6.03
C LEU A 63 -4.33 4.33 -7.01
N LEU A 64 -5.25 3.45 -6.58
CA LEU A 64 -6.35 2.99 -7.42
C LEU A 64 -7.49 4.01 -7.47
N ARG A 65 -7.76 4.71 -6.38
CA ARG A 65 -8.87 5.64 -6.28
C ARG A 65 -8.67 6.90 -7.12
N VAL A 66 -7.46 7.46 -7.13
CA VAL A 66 -7.13 8.69 -7.89
C VAL A 66 -7.47 8.58 -9.39
N PRO A 67 -7.02 7.56 -10.15
CA PRO A 67 -7.35 7.45 -11.57
C PRO A 67 -8.84 7.18 -11.81
N ILE A 68 -9.50 6.41 -10.94
CA ILE A 68 -10.94 6.12 -11.06
C ILE A 68 -11.77 7.41 -10.90
N VAL A 69 -11.45 8.22 -9.90
CA VAL A 69 -12.15 9.49 -9.65
C VAL A 69 -11.79 10.52 -10.72
N ALA A 70 -10.53 10.60 -11.15
CA ALA A 70 -10.12 11.47 -12.26
C ALA A 70 -10.85 11.14 -13.56
N PHE A 71 -11.01 9.85 -13.88
CA PHE A 71 -11.72 9.40 -15.08
C PHE A 71 -13.22 9.68 -15.00
N ALA A 72 -13.83 9.49 -13.83
CA ALA A 72 -15.23 9.83 -13.59
C ALA A 72 -15.47 11.34 -13.76
N ASN A 73 -14.53 12.16 -13.28
CA ASN A 73 -14.60 13.63 -13.35
C ASN A 73 -14.04 14.19 -14.68
N ARG A 74 -13.75 13.34 -15.68
CA ARG A 74 -13.11 13.76 -16.94
C ARG A 74 -13.88 14.84 -17.68
N LYS A 75 -15.21 14.86 -17.56
CA LYS A 75 -16.13 15.80 -18.24
C LYS A 75 -16.19 17.20 -17.60
N ILE A 76 -15.63 17.39 -16.40
CA ILE A 76 -15.66 18.67 -15.69
C ILE A 76 -14.46 19.52 -16.10
N GLU A 77 -14.66 20.79 -16.41
CA GLU A 77 -13.58 21.73 -16.74
C GLU A 77 -12.70 21.98 -15.51
N LEU A 78 -11.38 21.96 -15.72
CA LEU A 78 -10.43 22.17 -14.63
C LEU A 78 -10.34 23.68 -14.36
N PRO A 79 -10.58 24.17 -13.14
CA PRO A 79 -10.33 25.56 -12.81
C PRO A 79 -8.83 25.87 -12.98
N ASN A 80 -8.52 27.10 -13.41
CA ASN A 80 -7.13 27.56 -13.57
C ASN A 80 -6.44 27.81 -12.23
N ASP A 81 -7.19 27.98 -11.15
CA ASP A 81 -6.64 28.24 -9.82
C ASP A 81 -6.49 26.96 -8.97
N PRO A 82 -5.27 26.65 -8.49
CA PRO A 82 -5.00 25.48 -7.66
C PRO A 82 -5.63 25.57 -6.26
N SER A 83 -6.08 26.75 -5.84
CA SER A 83 -6.71 27.01 -4.54
C SER A 83 -8.14 26.51 -4.42
N GLN A 84 -8.78 26.11 -5.52
CA GLN A 84 -10.15 25.55 -5.54
C GLN A 84 -10.19 24.02 -5.39
N LEU A 85 -9.03 23.35 -5.35
CA LEU A 85 -8.95 21.90 -5.17
C LEU A 85 -9.19 21.50 -3.72
N HIS A 86 -9.75 20.31 -3.51
CA HIS A 86 -10.04 19.77 -2.19
C HIS A 86 -8.75 19.40 -1.45
N GLU A 87 -8.43 20.17 -0.41
CA GLU A 87 -7.34 19.89 0.52
C GLU A 87 -7.83 19.87 1.97
N LEU A 88 -7.24 18.99 2.78
CA LEU A 88 -7.51 18.94 4.22
C LEU A 88 -6.69 20.01 4.96
N ASP A 89 -7.17 20.45 6.12
CA ASP A 89 -6.51 21.47 6.92
C ASP A 89 -5.12 21.03 7.42
N MET A 90 -4.20 21.98 7.57
CA MET A 90 -2.81 21.73 7.94
C MET A 90 -2.69 21.06 9.32
N GLN A 91 -3.61 21.38 10.26
CA GLN A 91 -3.69 20.73 11.58
C GLN A 91 -3.93 19.21 11.50
N TYR A 92 -4.67 18.75 10.48
CA TYR A 92 -4.93 17.33 10.28
C TYR A 92 -3.66 16.55 9.87
N TYR A 93 -2.79 17.19 9.08
CA TYR A 93 -1.53 16.60 8.65
C TYR A 93 -0.52 16.50 9.79
N PHE A 94 -0.43 17.53 10.64
CA PHE A 94 0.41 17.51 11.84
C PHE A 94 -0.01 16.42 12.83
N THR A 95 -1.31 16.32 13.12
CA THR A 95 -1.85 15.32 14.06
C THR A 95 -1.75 13.88 13.55
N THR A 96 -1.77 13.69 12.22
CA THR A 96 -1.63 12.38 11.58
C THR A 96 -0.17 12.01 11.30
N GLY A 97 0.77 12.96 11.39
CA GLY A 97 2.17 12.76 11.02
C GLY A 97 2.38 12.56 9.51
N LYS A 98 1.44 13.04 8.68
CA LYS A 98 1.53 12.98 7.21
C LYS A 98 2.16 14.29 6.69
N ARG A 99 3.01 14.19 5.68
CA ARG A 99 3.60 15.37 5.01
C ARG A 99 2.66 15.86 3.91
N GLN A 100 2.37 17.15 3.91
CA GLN A 100 1.68 17.82 2.80
C GLN A 100 2.62 17.90 1.59
N VAL A 101 2.12 17.53 0.41
CA VAL A 101 2.86 17.58 -0.86
C VAL A 101 2.32 18.75 -1.66
N HIS A 102 3.22 19.58 -2.20
CA HIS A 102 2.84 20.73 -3.00
C HIS A 102 2.34 20.30 -4.37
N HIS A 103 1.38 21.06 -4.91
CA HIS A 103 0.83 20.83 -6.23
C HIS A 103 1.90 20.97 -7.33
N THR A 104 1.91 20.03 -8.28
CA THR A 104 2.76 20.10 -9.47
C THR A 104 1.93 20.09 -10.76
N PRO A 105 2.32 20.86 -11.80
CA PRO A 105 1.57 20.94 -13.06
C PRO A 105 1.70 19.70 -13.95
N VAL A 106 2.42 18.67 -13.49
CA VAL A 106 2.61 17.40 -14.23
C VAL A 106 1.34 16.54 -14.08
N PHE A 107 0.88 15.93 -15.18
CA PHE A 107 -0.34 15.11 -15.22
C PHE A 107 -1.63 15.82 -14.75
N ARG A 108 -1.95 16.98 -15.35
CA ARG A 108 -3.18 17.78 -15.06
C ARG A 108 -4.50 17.02 -15.11
N PHE A 109 -4.56 15.86 -15.78
CA PHE A 109 -5.77 15.05 -15.83
C PHE A 109 -6.11 14.41 -14.48
N LEU A 110 -5.10 14.11 -13.64
CA LEU A 110 -5.28 13.50 -12.32
C LEU A 110 -5.82 14.50 -11.30
N ASP A 111 -5.60 15.79 -11.51
CA ASP A 111 -6.10 16.87 -10.64
C ASP A 111 -7.63 16.93 -10.62
N LYS A 112 -8.28 16.37 -11.64
CA LYS A 112 -9.74 16.19 -11.67
C LYS A 112 -10.27 15.33 -10.52
N ALA A 113 -9.43 14.46 -9.93
CA ALA A 113 -9.80 13.65 -8.78
C ALA A 113 -9.97 14.45 -7.48
N ALA A 114 -9.38 15.65 -7.40
CA ALA A 114 -9.43 16.54 -6.25
C ALA A 114 -10.52 17.61 -6.34
N MET A 115 -11.38 17.58 -7.36
CA MET A 115 -12.48 18.54 -7.48
C MET A 115 -13.67 18.15 -6.59
N LYS A 116 -14.21 19.13 -5.86
CA LYS A 116 -15.43 18.98 -5.07
C LYS A 116 -16.64 19.15 -5.99
N GLN A 117 -17.46 18.12 -6.12
CA GLN A 117 -18.72 18.21 -6.85
C GLN A 117 -19.82 18.71 -5.90
N ASP A 118 -20.47 19.83 -6.26
CA ASP A 118 -21.51 20.47 -5.43
C ASP A 118 -22.91 19.86 -5.63
N ASN A 119 -23.10 19.06 -6.68
CA ASN A 119 -24.37 18.39 -6.98
C ASN A 119 -24.36 16.92 -6.54
N ASP A 120 -24.97 16.70 -5.36
CA ASP A 120 -25.83 15.59 -4.94
C ASP A 120 -25.39 14.10 -4.96
N ILE A 121 -25.64 13.48 -3.79
CA ILE A 121 -26.24 12.16 -3.57
C ILE A 121 -25.55 10.98 -4.26
N GLY A 122 -24.46 10.50 -3.64
CA GLY A 122 -23.86 9.19 -3.92
C GLY A 122 -22.96 9.19 -5.16
N SER A 123 -21.64 9.12 -5.03
CA SER A 123 -21.05 7.81 -4.70
C SER A 123 -19.54 7.86 -4.48
N ARG A 124 -18.87 9.02 -4.56
CA ARG A 124 -17.40 9.08 -4.45
C ARG A 124 -16.95 10.36 -3.77
N LEU A 125 -16.37 10.20 -2.58
CA LEU A 125 -15.69 11.29 -1.87
C LEU A 125 -14.57 11.84 -2.79
N PRO A 126 -14.31 13.17 -2.82
CA PRO A 126 -13.15 13.72 -3.52
C PRO A 126 -11.85 13.19 -2.90
N CYS A 127 -10.79 13.08 -3.70
CA CYS A 127 -9.44 12.80 -3.23
C CYS A 127 -8.78 14.11 -2.76
N THR A 128 -7.85 14.03 -1.81
CA THR A 128 -7.05 15.22 -1.45
C THR A 128 -5.96 15.46 -2.49
N VAL A 129 -5.55 16.72 -2.65
CA VAL A 129 -4.39 17.08 -3.50
C VAL A 129 -3.15 16.25 -3.14
N THR A 130 -2.91 16.02 -1.84
CA THR A 130 -1.81 15.18 -1.36
C THR A 130 -1.87 13.72 -1.83
N GLN A 131 -3.07 13.15 -1.98
CA GLN A 131 -3.25 11.80 -2.54
C GLN A 131 -2.97 11.77 -4.04
N VAL A 132 -3.42 12.81 -4.76
CA VAL A 132 -3.19 12.95 -6.19
C VAL A 132 -1.70 13.14 -6.50
N GLU A 133 -1.02 14.03 -5.78
CA GLU A 133 0.42 14.24 -5.92
C GLU A 133 1.23 13.00 -5.51
N GLY A 134 0.80 12.27 -4.48
CA GLY A 134 1.38 10.97 -4.14
C GLY A 134 1.29 9.95 -5.29
N ALA A 135 0.15 9.90 -5.99
CA ALA A 135 -0.02 9.03 -7.15
C ALA A 135 0.81 9.50 -8.36
N LYS A 136 0.93 10.81 -8.58
CA LYS A 136 1.81 11.39 -9.61
C LYS A 136 3.27 11.01 -9.38
N LEU A 137 3.76 11.12 -8.15
CA LEU A 137 5.14 10.74 -7.81
C LEU A 137 5.44 9.27 -8.08
N ILE A 138 4.45 8.38 -7.94
CA ILE A 138 4.61 6.94 -8.24
C ILE A 138 4.57 6.68 -9.75
N THR A 139 3.74 7.42 -10.49
CA THR A 139 3.53 7.22 -11.93
C THR A 139 4.57 7.94 -12.79
N GLY A 140 5.17 9.02 -12.27
CA GLY A 140 6.18 9.85 -12.93
C GLY A 140 7.62 9.46 -12.62
N MET A 141 7.87 8.32 -11.97
CA MET A 141 9.20 7.69 -11.93
C MET A 141 9.50 6.97 -13.25
#